data_AF-A0A4S0QS99-F1
#
_entry.id   AF-A0A4S0QS99-F1
#
_cell.length_a   1.000
_cell.length_b   1.000
_cell.length_c   1.000
_cell.angle_alpha   90.00
_cell.angle_beta   90.00
_cell.angle_gamma   90.00
#
_symmetry.space_group_name_H-M   'P 1'
#
loop_
_entity.id
_entity.type
_entity.pdbx_description
1 polymer ?
#
loop_
_entity_poly.entity_id
_entity_poly.type
_entity_poly.pdbx_seq_one_letter_code
_entity_poly.pdbx_strand_id
1 'polypeptide(L)'
;LGRGGADTMIRALAGMVTAAGGKISTGAGVAEITVAGGRATGVRLASGDFHVASKAVIAGVAPKALPGKLLPDGSGDAGFDAAMKKFRYAPGTMMIHLALDDLPDWSAGA
;
A
#
# COMPACT_ATOMS: atom_id res chain seq x y z
N LEU A 1 -20.63 1.49 -7.57
CA LEU A 1 -19.77 2.59 -7.06
C LEU A 1 -20.64 3.84 -6.94
N GLY A 2 -20.46 4.66 -5.91
CA GLY A 2 -21.28 5.86 -5.72
C GLY A 2 -21.14 6.88 -6.88
N ARG A 3 -22.00 7.90 -6.88
CA ARG A 3 -21.91 9.03 -7.82
C ARG A 3 -20.48 9.61 -7.82
N GLY A 4 -19.89 9.79 -9.00
CA GLY A 4 -18.53 10.33 -9.17
C GLY A 4 -17.40 9.29 -9.23
N GLY A 5 -17.72 7.99 -9.20
CA GLY A 5 -16.73 6.92 -9.36
C GLY A 5 -15.97 6.59 -8.07
N ALA A 6 -14.98 5.70 -8.17
CA ALA A 6 -14.22 5.20 -7.01
C ALA A 6 -13.37 6.30 -6.32
N ASP A 7 -12.90 7.29 -7.08
CA ASP A 7 -12.07 8.39 -6.58
C ASP A 7 -12.78 9.24 -5.52
N THR A 8 -14.10 9.41 -5.63
CA THR A 8 -14.90 10.13 -4.62
C THR A 8 -14.69 9.58 -3.21
N MET A 9 -14.65 8.26 -3.08
CA MET A 9 -14.43 7.61 -1.78
C MET A 9 -13.00 7.87 -1.27
N ILE A 10 -12.00 7.80 -2.15
CA ILE A 10 -10.60 8.04 -1.79
C ILE A 10 -10.40 9.48 -1.33
N ARG A 11 -10.98 10.46 -2.02
CA ARG A 11 -10.94 11.88 -1.62
C ARG A 11 -11.59 12.11 -0.26
N ALA A 12 -12.73 11.46 0.00
CA ALA A 12 -13.39 11.56 1.29
C ALA A 12 -12.52 10.99 2.43
N LEU A 13 -11.91 9.82 2.22
CA LEU A 13 -10.98 9.22 3.19
C LEU A 13 -9.76 10.12 3.44
N ALA A 14 -9.15 10.65 2.38
CA ALA A 14 -8.02 11.57 2.48
C ALA A 14 -8.39 12.85 3.24
N GLY A 15 -9.58 13.41 2.96
CA GLY A 15 -10.12 14.56 3.68
C GLY A 15 -10.37 14.30 5.16
N MET A 16 -10.84 13.11 5.54
CA MET A 16 -11.00 12.74 6.95
C MET A 16 -9.66 12.66 7.68
N VAL A 17 -8.63 12.09 7.04
CA VAL A 17 -7.28 12.03 7.62
C VAL A 17 -6.72 13.42 7.86
N THR A 18 -6.81 14.32 6.87
CA THR A 18 -6.25 15.67 7.00
C THR A 18 -7.07 16.55 7.95
N ALA A 19 -8.40 16.42 7.97
CA ALA A 19 -9.25 17.12 8.94
C ALA A 19 -8.94 16.72 10.39
N ALA A 20 -8.50 15.48 10.62
CA ALA A 20 -8.02 15.01 11.92
C ALA A 20 -6.56 15.40 12.23
N GLY A 21 -5.92 16.25 11.41
CA GLY A 21 -4.52 16.69 11.58
C GLY A 21 -3.48 15.72 11.02
N GLY A 22 -3.89 14.65 10.36
CA GLY A 22 -3.00 13.74 9.65
C GLY A 22 -2.35 14.39 8.43
N LYS A 23 -1.22 13.83 7.99
CA LYS A 23 -0.49 14.29 6.80
C LYS A 23 -0.41 13.17 5.77
N ILE A 24 -0.56 13.52 4.50
CA ILE A 24 -0.40 12.61 3.37
C ILE A 24 0.75 13.14 2.53
N SER A 25 1.81 12.35 2.40
CA SER A 25 2.98 12.69 1.59
C SER A 25 3.02 11.79 0.36
N THR A 26 2.88 12.37 -0.82
CA THR A 26 3.08 11.69 -2.10
C THR A 26 4.50 11.94 -2.60
N GLY A 27 5.00 11.11 -3.52
CA GLY A 27 6.41 11.18 -3.94
C GLY A 27 7.42 10.81 -2.85
N ALA A 28 6.95 10.36 -1.68
CA ALA A 28 7.74 10.02 -0.51
C ALA A 28 7.96 8.50 -0.42
N GLY A 29 8.77 7.95 -1.33
CA GLY A 29 9.08 6.52 -1.31
C GLY A 29 9.81 6.12 -0.02
N VAL A 30 9.24 5.18 0.75
CA VAL A 30 9.90 4.64 1.93
C VAL A 30 10.99 3.64 1.50
N ALA A 31 12.21 3.87 1.97
CA ALA A 31 13.36 3.00 1.74
C ALA A 31 13.47 1.92 2.82
N GLU A 32 13.22 2.27 4.07
CA GLU A 32 13.47 1.40 5.23
C GLU A 32 12.52 1.73 6.39
N ILE A 33 12.11 0.71 7.14
CA ILE A 33 11.50 0.83 8.46
C ILE A 33 12.62 0.72 9.49
N THR A 34 12.81 1.75 10.30
CA THR A 34 13.85 1.73 11.33
C THR A 34 13.37 0.98 12.56
N VAL A 35 14.27 0.19 13.16
CA VAL A 35 13.99 -0.64 14.32
C VAL A 35 15.05 -0.40 15.39
N ALA A 36 14.62 -0.28 16.65
CA ALA A 36 15.53 -0.25 17.79
C ALA A 36 14.92 -1.04 18.96
N GLY A 37 15.74 -1.86 19.63
CA GLY A 37 15.28 -2.71 20.74
C GLY A 37 14.15 -3.66 20.34
N GLY A 38 14.16 -4.16 19.10
CA GLY A 38 13.12 -5.04 18.55
C GLY A 38 11.79 -4.34 18.24
N ARG A 39 11.71 -3.01 18.26
CA ARG A 39 10.49 -2.26 17.94
C ARG A 39 10.71 -1.27 16.79
N ALA A 40 9.73 -1.18 15.89
CA ALA A 40 9.73 -0.16 14.84
C ALA A 40 9.67 1.25 15.46
N THR A 41 10.53 2.15 14.99
CA THR A 41 10.72 3.50 15.52
C THR A 41 10.41 4.60 14.50
N GLY A 42 10.19 4.23 13.25
CA GLY A 42 9.95 5.19 12.18
C GLY A 42 10.23 4.62 10.80
N VAL A 43 10.34 5.51 9.83
CA VAL A 43 10.68 5.18 8.45
C VAL A 43 11.70 6.16 7.89
N ARG A 44 12.64 5.64 7.10
CA ARG A 44 13.54 6.43 6.28
C ARG A 44 13.01 6.49 4.85
N LEU A 45 12.93 7.69 4.30
CA LEU A 45 12.57 7.90 2.91
C LEU A 45 13.77 7.71 1.99
N ALA A 46 13.52 7.45 0.72
CA ALA A 46 14.56 7.37 -0.32
C ALA A 46 15.30 8.71 -0.51
N SER A 47 14.70 9.84 -0.12
CA SER A 47 15.37 11.15 -0.06
C SER A 47 16.45 11.23 1.04
N GLY A 48 16.43 10.31 2.01
CA GLY A 48 17.25 10.33 3.22
C GLY A 48 16.51 10.87 4.45
N ASP A 49 15.38 11.55 4.26
CA ASP A 49 14.56 12.09 5.35
C ASP A 49 14.05 10.99 6.28
N PHE A 50 13.86 11.35 7.55
CA PHE A 50 13.41 10.42 8.58
C PHE A 50 12.10 10.88 9.23
N HIS A 51 11.15 9.97 9.33
CA HIS A 51 9.90 10.18 10.05
C HIS A 51 9.83 9.26 11.26
N VAL A 52 9.81 9.87 12.45
CA VAL A 52 9.71 9.17 13.73
C VAL A 52 8.28 8.67 13.94
N ALA A 53 8.14 7.43 14.39
CA ALA A 53 6.89 6.84 14.86
C ALA A 53 6.97 6.59 16.36
N SER A 54 6.12 7.29 17.14
CA SER A 54 6.08 7.13 18.60
C SER A 54 5.42 5.82 19.02
N LYS A 55 4.35 5.42 18.33
CA LYS A 55 3.53 4.25 18.66
C LYS A 55 3.85 3.03 17.80
N ALA A 56 3.65 3.13 16.49
CA ALA A 56 3.78 2.02 15.57
C ALA A 56 4.00 2.51 14.13
N VAL A 57 4.54 1.63 13.29
CA VAL A 57 4.56 1.74 11.84
C VAL A 57 3.56 0.71 11.29
N ILE A 58 2.60 1.15 10.48
CA ILE A 58 1.63 0.26 9.82
C ILE A 58 2.00 0.17 8.34
N ALA A 59 2.46 -1.00 7.90
CA ALA A 59 2.92 -1.22 6.54
C ALA A 59 1.79 -1.74 5.64
N GLY A 60 1.08 -0.84 4.97
CA GLY A 60 0.07 -1.17 3.94
C GLY A 60 0.70 -1.48 2.58
N VAL A 61 1.67 -2.39 2.53
CA VAL A 61 2.47 -2.70 1.33
C VAL A 61 2.29 -4.15 0.90
N ALA A 62 2.71 -4.45 -0.33
CA ALA A 62 2.74 -5.83 -0.79
C ALA A 62 3.71 -6.68 0.09
N PRO A 63 3.37 -7.92 0.46
CA PRO A 63 4.14 -8.76 1.39
C PRO A 63 5.65 -8.82 1.11
N LYS A 64 6.03 -8.94 -0.17
CA LYS A 64 7.43 -9.05 -0.60
C LYS A 64 8.25 -7.77 -0.39
N ALA A 65 7.61 -6.62 -0.17
CA ALA A 65 8.32 -5.37 0.09
C ALA A 65 8.95 -5.34 1.49
N LEU A 66 8.44 -6.14 2.43
CA LEU A 66 8.92 -6.16 3.81
C LEU A 66 10.33 -6.78 3.92
N PRO A 67 10.52 -8.09 3.69
CA PRO A 67 11.81 -8.73 3.95
C PRO A 67 12.90 -8.23 2.99
N GLY A 68 14.05 -7.88 3.54
CA GLY A 68 15.26 -7.49 2.79
C GLY A 68 15.25 -6.08 2.22
N LYS A 69 14.08 -5.54 1.85
CA LYS A 69 13.95 -4.14 1.38
C LYS A 69 13.58 -3.20 2.52
N LEU A 70 12.35 -3.25 3.00
CA LEU A 70 11.90 -2.34 4.07
C LEU A 70 12.42 -2.78 5.46
N LEU A 71 12.70 -4.06 5.64
CA LEU A 71 13.31 -4.63 6.84
C LEU A 71 14.54 -5.44 6.40
N PRO A 72 15.71 -4.79 6.21
CA PRO A 72 16.91 -5.45 5.71
C PRO A 72 17.38 -6.58 6.64
N ASP A 73 17.26 -6.39 7.95
CA ASP A 73 17.62 -7.37 8.98
C ASP A 73 16.48 -8.36 9.31
N GLY A 74 15.38 -8.29 8.57
CA GLY A 74 14.19 -9.12 8.79
C GLY A 74 13.27 -8.58 9.89
N SER A 75 12.20 -9.31 10.14
CA SER A 75 11.19 -8.93 11.16
C SER A 75 11.55 -9.36 12.59
N GLY A 76 12.58 -10.20 12.74
CA GLY A 76 12.86 -10.93 13.98
C GLY A 76 12.09 -12.25 14.12
N ASP A 77 11.18 -12.56 13.18
CA ASP A 77 10.50 -13.84 13.06
C ASP A 77 10.87 -14.52 11.73
N ALA A 78 11.67 -15.58 11.82
CA ALA A 78 12.14 -16.32 10.66
C ALA A 78 11.00 -17.00 9.87
N GLY A 79 9.94 -17.42 10.56
CA GLY A 79 8.76 -18.03 9.94
C GLY A 79 7.96 -17.01 9.14
N PHE A 80 7.75 -15.82 9.72
CA PHE A 80 7.12 -14.69 9.04
C PHE A 80 7.94 -14.28 7.79
N ASP A 81 9.25 -14.09 7.94
CA ASP A 81 10.11 -13.68 6.83
C ASP A 81 10.12 -14.70 5.69
N ALA A 82 10.13 -16.00 6.01
CA ALA A 82 10.02 -17.07 5.03
C ALA A 82 8.66 -17.08 4.31
N ALA A 83 7.56 -16.86 5.04
CA ALA A 83 6.22 -16.79 4.47
C ALA A 83 6.08 -15.60 3.51
N MET A 84 6.57 -14.42 3.90
CA MET A 84 6.54 -13.22 3.05
C MET A 84 7.36 -13.40 1.77
N LYS A 85 8.54 -14.04 1.86
CA LYS A 85 9.38 -14.36 0.69
C LYS A 85 8.70 -15.35 -0.27
N LYS A 86 7.99 -16.34 0.27
CA LYS A 86 7.27 -17.38 -0.50
C LYS A 86 5.91 -16.91 -1.03
N PHE A 87 5.43 -15.74 -0.62
CA PHE A 87 4.12 -15.22 -1.03
C PHE A 87 3.99 -15.18 -2.57
N ARG A 88 2.87 -15.67 -3.10
CA ARG A 88 2.57 -15.61 -4.53
C ARG A 88 1.32 -14.76 -4.74
N TYR A 89 1.45 -13.75 -5.59
CA TYR A 89 0.30 -12.96 -6.02
C TYR A 89 -0.65 -13.84 -6.83
N ALA A 90 -1.95 -13.55 -6.71
CA ALA A 90 -2.93 -14.08 -7.63
C ALA A 90 -2.63 -13.61 -9.07
N PRO A 91 -3.14 -14.30 -10.10
CA PRO A 91 -3.06 -13.82 -11.47
C PRO A 91 -3.51 -12.36 -11.57
N GLY A 92 -2.80 -11.57 -12.37
CA GLY A 92 -3.15 -10.17 -12.57
C GLY A 92 -4.54 -10.03 -13.20
N THR A 93 -5.30 -9.04 -12.74
CA THR A 93 -6.57 -8.68 -13.38
C THR A 93 -6.28 -7.81 -14.60
N MET A 94 -6.78 -8.21 -15.75
CA MET A 94 -6.83 -7.33 -16.92
C MET A 94 -8.13 -6.53 -16.89
N MET A 95 -8.02 -5.21 -16.98
CA MET A 95 -9.18 -4.33 -17.14
C MET A 95 -9.13 -3.65 -18.49
N ILE A 96 -10.23 -3.71 -19.24
CA ILE A 96 -10.41 -3.01 -20.50
C ILE A 96 -11.49 -1.95 -20.28
N HIS A 97 -11.15 -0.69 -20.55
CA HIS A 97 -12.11 0.41 -20.58
C HIS A 97 -12.43 0.75 -22.03
N LEU A 98 -13.70 0.60 -22.41
CA LEU A 98 -14.18 0.91 -23.75
C LEU A 98 -15.14 2.10 -23.67
N ALA A 99 -14.88 3.14 -24.45
CA ALA A 99 -15.87 4.16 -24.76
C ALA A 99 -16.63 3.68 -25.99
N LEU A 100 -17.94 3.49 -25.86
CA LEU A 100 -18.81 2.96 -26.91
C LEU A 100 -19.86 4.01 -27.26
N ASP A 101 -20.26 4.06 -28.53
CA ASP A 101 -21.30 4.97 -29.00
C ASP A 101 -22.72 4.52 -28.60
N ASP A 102 -22.89 3.23 -28.28
CA ASP A 102 -24.13 2.64 -27.77
C ASP A 102 -23.84 1.41 -26.89
N LEU A 103 -24.88 0.85 -26.25
CA LEU A 103 -24.80 -0.42 -25.53
C LEU A 103 -24.36 -1.55 -26.47
N PRO A 104 -23.53 -2.49 -25.99
CA PRO A 104 -23.17 -3.65 -26.78
C PRO A 104 -24.41 -4.50 -27.03
N ASP A 105 -24.62 -4.92 -28.28
CA ASP A 105 -25.64 -5.89 -28.66
C ASP A 105 -25.19 -7.30 -28.21
N TRP A 106 -25.33 -7.54 -26.90
CA TRP A 106 -24.87 -8.75 -26.25
C TRP A 106 -25.98 -9.81 -26.26
N SER A 107 -25.80 -10.86 -27.06
CA SER A 107 -26.53 -12.12 -26.87
C SER A 107 -25.78 -12.96 -25.84
N ALA A 108 -26.33 -13.07 -24.62
CA ALA A 108 -25.80 -14.01 -23.65
C ALA A 108 -26.00 -15.43 -24.18
N GLY A 109 -24.90 -16.13 -24.49
CA GLY A 109 -24.93 -17.56 -24.79
C GLY A 109 -25.49 -18.34 -23.60
N ALA A 110 -26.30 -19.37 -23.90
CA ALA A 110 -26.86 -20.29 -22.91
C ALA A 110 -25.80 -21.02 -22.08
#